data_AF-A0A5J4WMQ6-F1
#
_entry.id   AF-A0A5J4WMQ6-F1
#
_cell.length_a   1.000
_cell.length_b   1.000
_cell.length_c   1.000
_cell.angle_alpha   90.00
_cell.angle_beta   90.00
_cell.angle_gamma   90.00
#
_symmetry.space_group_name_H-M   'P 1'
#
loop_
_entity.id
_entity.type
_entity.pdbx_description
1 polymer ?
#
loop_
_entity_poly.entity_id
_entity_poly.type
_entity_poly.pdbx_seq_one_letter_code
_entity_poly.pdbx_strand_id
1 'polypeptide(L)'
;MTYICYFPQNLVRKVAFIKLVLVLAVLSLAKISDRHAEKFARFRAGADEGPQPEKNVLYFPIGKVDDKGELLIDYSKLDLEKDLPYTTLKFSKGKVYRSGAKITDTSFYLVPKDGFAALKTSLPLNATEITCNFVSTMHLVGIYAQLGYGINAIKDINLAPSIAYILANYPKKVTWKYPGGEGDETETISTQSCATYDPYYTHYAVHKGGFVAADCIANTGYPADISKCSQEGGKYDKYFEGYKEAFFTGNADTIKEALIKFGAVQLDDGDLVIGWEDSNWITVQELVEGDDEEEEYLYSYALGTTAIDTTKQDLEAFVYASGFTAVRSALGLIAAVLVLPALLL
;
A
#
# COMPACT_ATOMS: atom_id res chain seq x y z
N MET A 1 38.62 24.21 31.80
CA MET A 1 37.26 24.66 31.43
C MET A 1 36.58 23.43 30.83
N THR A 2 35.82 22.72 31.64
CA THR A 2 35.28 21.39 31.30
C THR A 2 33.79 21.55 31.05
N TYR A 3 33.36 21.40 29.80
CA TYR A 3 31.94 21.40 29.45
C TYR A 3 31.36 20.02 29.75
N ILE A 4 30.48 19.97 30.76
CA ILE A 4 29.66 18.78 31.05
C ILE A 4 28.38 18.94 30.21
N CYS A 5 28.23 18.12 29.18
CA CYS A 5 26.99 18.02 28.41
C CYS A 5 25.93 17.35 29.28
N TYR A 6 24.98 18.14 29.78
CA TYR A 6 23.75 17.62 30.38
C TYR A 6 22.82 17.20 29.25
N PHE A 7 22.62 15.88 29.09
CA PHE A 7 21.51 15.36 28.31
C PHE A 7 20.21 15.59 29.12
N PRO A 8 19.22 16.33 28.59
CA PRO A 8 17.97 16.53 29.30
C PRO A 8 17.21 15.21 29.40
N GLN A 9 16.95 14.75 30.62
CA GLN A 9 16.24 13.50 30.92
C GLN A 9 14.81 13.44 30.34
N ASN A 10 14.26 14.56 29.88
CA ASN A 10 12.94 14.66 29.26
C ASN A 10 12.90 14.08 27.82
N LEU A 11 14.01 14.14 27.07
CA LEU A 11 14.08 13.61 25.70
C LEU A 11 13.95 12.07 25.68
N VAL A 12 14.54 11.40 26.68
CA VAL A 12 14.47 9.93 26.85
C VAL A 12 13.04 9.46 27.15
N ARG A 13 12.25 10.27 27.87
CA ARG A 13 10.85 9.95 28.20
C ARG A 13 9.89 10.11 27.01
N LYS A 14 10.14 11.05 26.10
CA LYS A 14 9.24 11.33 24.96
C LYS A 14 9.48 10.42 23.76
N VAL A 15 10.73 10.05 23.47
CA VAL A 15 11.05 8.95 22.51
C VAL A 15 10.40 7.64 22.98
N ALA A 16 10.31 7.41 24.29
CA ALA A 16 9.59 6.28 24.84
C ALA A 16 8.06 6.37 24.61
N PHE A 17 7.48 7.57 24.55
CA PHE A 17 6.05 7.77 24.29
C PHE A 17 5.69 7.55 22.80
N ILE A 18 6.48 8.06 21.85
CA ILE A 18 6.28 7.78 20.41
C ILE A 18 6.48 6.29 20.13
N LYS A 19 7.52 5.67 20.72
CA LYS A 19 7.69 4.21 20.67
C LYS A 19 6.51 3.47 21.30
N LEU A 20 5.91 4.00 22.37
CA LEU A 20 4.71 3.41 23.00
C LEU A 20 3.49 3.54 22.09
N VAL A 21 3.28 4.67 21.41
CA VAL A 21 2.18 4.85 20.45
C VAL A 21 2.35 3.94 19.24
N LEU A 22 3.57 3.83 18.71
CA LEU A 22 3.93 2.85 17.66
C LEU A 22 3.67 1.41 18.15
N VAL A 23 4.13 1.05 19.35
CA VAL A 23 3.87 -0.27 19.94
C VAL A 23 2.38 -0.50 20.13
N LEU A 24 1.59 0.49 20.56
CA LEU A 24 0.14 0.34 20.73
C LEU A 24 -0.61 0.26 19.40
N ALA A 25 -0.18 0.98 18.37
CA ALA A 25 -0.72 0.88 17.01
C ALA A 25 -0.37 -0.48 16.38
N VAL A 26 0.86 -0.97 16.57
CA VAL A 26 1.27 -2.31 16.14
C VAL A 26 0.52 -3.40 16.93
N LEU A 27 0.31 -3.21 18.25
CA LEU A 27 -0.44 -4.16 19.09
C LEU A 27 -1.94 -4.15 18.81
N SER A 28 -2.54 -3.02 18.42
CA SER A 28 -3.95 -2.99 18.03
C SER A 28 -4.18 -3.71 16.69
N LEU A 29 -3.24 -3.57 15.74
CA LEU A 29 -3.18 -4.39 14.53
C LEU A 29 -2.97 -5.88 14.86
N ALA A 30 -2.13 -6.20 15.85
CA ALA A 30 -1.93 -7.57 16.31
C ALA A 30 -3.18 -8.20 16.94
N LYS A 31 -4.01 -7.43 17.65
CA LYS A 31 -5.21 -7.96 18.32
C LYS A 31 -6.38 -8.28 17.38
N ILE A 32 -6.47 -7.57 16.25
CA ILE A 32 -7.40 -7.90 15.15
C ILE A 32 -6.86 -9.10 14.38
N SER A 33 -5.53 -9.16 14.19
CA SER A 33 -4.85 -10.34 13.67
C SER A 33 -5.17 -11.58 14.53
N ASP A 34 -5.07 -11.52 15.86
CA ASP A 34 -5.25 -12.69 16.75
C ASP A 34 -6.56 -13.47 16.55
N ARG A 35 -7.69 -12.80 16.29
CA ARG A 35 -8.98 -13.49 16.09
C ARG A 35 -9.06 -14.28 14.78
N HIS A 36 -8.43 -13.77 13.72
CA HIS A 36 -8.33 -14.48 12.44
C HIS A 36 -7.13 -15.43 12.42
N ALA A 37 -6.03 -15.03 13.06
CA ALA A 37 -4.83 -15.80 13.25
C ALA A 37 -5.09 -17.03 14.10
N GLU A 38 -6.01 -17.05 15.08
CA GLU A 38 -6.38 -18.29 15.76
C GLU A 38 -7.06 -19.30 14.83
N LYS A 39 -7.93 -18.86 13.92
CA LYS A 39 -8.54 -19.76 12.93
C LYS A 39 -7.54 -20.20 11.86
N PHE A 40 -6.73 -19.28 11.34
CA PHE A 40 -5.64 -19.62 10.42
C PHE A 40 -4.53 -20.46 11.08
N ALA A 41 -4.26 -20.25 12.36
CA ALA A 41 -3.34 -21.04 13.15
C ALA A 41 -3.91 -22.43 13.40
N ARG A 42 -5.23 -22.59 13.59
CA ARG A 42 -5.87 -23.92 13.60
C ARG A 42 -5.67 -24.67 12.27
N PHE A 43 -5.61 -23.96 11.14
CA PHE A 43 -5.26 -24.57 9.84
C PHE A 43 -3.74 -24.79 9.68
N ARG A 44 -2.88 -23.98 10.31
CA ARG A 44 -1.41 -24.10 10.24
C ARG A 44 -0.77 -24.99 11.32
N ALA A 45 -1.48 -25.38 12.37
CA ALA A 45 -0.96 -26.10 13.54
C ALA A 45 -0.43 -27.54 13.25
N GLY A 46 -0.29 -27.94 11.99
CA GLY A 46 0.33 -29.19 11.56
C GLY A 46 1.40 -29.07 10.49
N ALA A 47 1.76 -27.87 10.02
CA ALA A 47 2.71 -27.67 8.93
C ALA A 47 3.84 -26.73 9.36
N ASP A 48 4.94 -27.30 9.86
CA ASP A 48 6.19 -26.56 10.12
C ASP A 48 6.80 -25.95 8.83
N GLU A 49 6.30 -26.35 7.65
CA GLU A 49 6.75 -25.87 6.34
C GLU A 49 5.56 -25.58 5.42
N GLY A 50 4.73 -24.58 5.76
CA GLY A 50 3.74 -24.06 4.83
C GLY A 50 4.37 -23.67 3.47
N PRO A 51 3.58 -23.61 2.39
CA PRO A 51 4.08 -23.26 1.06
C PRO A 51 4.84 -21.92 1.11
N GLN A 52 6.13 -21.97 0.77
CA GLN A 52 6.98 -20.79 0.76
C GLN A 52 6.70 -19.95 -0.50
N PRO A 53 6.65 -18.61 -0.40
CA PRO A 53 6.54 -17.75 -1.57
C PRO A 53 7.69 -18.00 -2.56
N GLU A 54 7.34 -18.20 -3.82
CA GLU A 54 8.29 -18.25 -4.93
C GLU A 54 8.92 -16.87 -5.13
N LYS A 55 10.25 -16.83 -5.34
CA LYS A 55 10.95 -15.60 -5.69
C LYS A 55 10.45 -15.05 -7.02
N ASN A 56 10.45 -13.72 -7.15
CA ASN A 56 10.03 -13.01 -8.38
C ASN A 56 8.55 -13.29 -8.76
N VAL A 57 7.70 -13.50 -7.76
CA VAL A 57 6.26 -13.63 -7.90
C VAL A 57 5.59 -12.62 -6.98
N LEU A 58 4.67 -11.83 -7.55
CA LEU A 58 3.78 -10.95 -6.78
C LEU A 58 2.61 -11.78 -6.25
N TYR A 59 2.32 -11.63 -4.97
CA TYR A 59 1.22 -12.28 -4.27
C TYR A 59 0.22 -11.22 -3.82
N PHE A 60 -0.94 -11.17 -4.49
CA PHE A 60 -2.02 -10.26 -4.15
C PHE A 60 -3.01 -10.98 -3.24
N PRO A 61 -3.40 -10.41 -2.08
CA PRO A 61 -4.44 -10.99 -1.24
C PRO A 61 -5.67 -11.35 -2.09
N ILE A 62 -6.36 -12.45 -1.82
CA ILE A 62 -7.63 -12.72 -2.52
C ILE A 62 -8.70 -11.72 -2.10
N GLY A 63 -9.81 -11.68 -2.84
CA GLY A 63 -11.00 -10.92 -2.47
C GLY A 63 -11.19 -9.61 -3.25
N LYS A 64 -12.45 -9.20 -3.32
CA LYS A 64 -12.92 -8.09 -4.17
C LYS A 64 -14.05 -7.34 -3.49
N VAL A 65 -14.00 -6.01 -3.58
CA VAL A 65 -15.11 -5.13 -3.20
C VAL A 65 -16.05 -4.94 -4.40
N ASP A 66 -17.34 -5.14 -4.19
CA ASP A 66 -18.37 -4.91 -5.21
C ASP A 66 -18.85 -3.44 -5.26
N ASP A 67 -19.83 -3.14 -6.11
CA ASP A 67 -20.37 -1.78 -6.26
C ASP A 67 -21.22 -1.32 -5.07
N LYS A 68 -21.61 -2.25 -4.18
CA LYS A 68 -22.33 -1.95 -2.94
C LYS A 68 -21.38 -1.68 -1.78
N GLY A 69 -20.07 -1.87 -1.98
CA GLY A 69 -19.06 -1.76 -0.94
C GLY A 69 -18.97 -3.01 -0.08
N GLU A 70 -19.39 -4.18 -0.59
CA GLU A 70 -19.22 -5.46 0.11
C GLU A 70 -17.93 -6.15 -0.36
N LEU A 71 -17.02 -6.43 0.59
CA LEU A 71 -15.82 -7.21 0.35
C LEU A 71 -16.12 -8.70 0.46
N LEU A 72 -15.96 -9.44 -0.63
CA LEU A 72 -16.01 -10.90 -0.62
C LEU A 72 -14.58 -11.47 -0.63
N ILE A 73 -14.24 -12.25 0.38
CA ILE A 73 -13.02 -13.05 0.48
C ILE A 73 -13.42 -14.52 0.35
N ASP A 74 -13.11 -15.14 -0.78
CA ASP A 74 -13.63 -16.46 -1.14
C ASP A 74 -12.53 -17.52 -1.10
N TYR A 75 -12.44 -18.24 0.02
CA TYR A 75 -11.55 -19.39 0.20
C TYR A 75 -12.18 -20.71 -0.26
N SER A 76 -13.43 -20.72 -0.73
CA SER A 76 -14.17 -21.97 -1.00
C SER A 76 -13.54 -22.90 -2.04
N LYS A 77 -12.62 -22.36 -2.85
CA LYS A 77 -11.90 -23.07 -3.90
C LYS A 77 -10.46 -23.43 -3.53
N LEU A 78 -10.02 -23.07 -2.33
CA LEU A 78 -8.65 -23.29 -1.88
C LEU A 78 -8.60 -24.54 -1.01
N ASP A 79 -7.56 -25.32 -1.19
CA ASP A 79 -7.09 -26.29 -0.20
C ASP A 79 -6.29 -25.52 0.84
N LEU A 80 -6.89 -25.17 1.98
CA LEU A 80 -6.26 -24.31 3.00
C LEU A 80 -4.96 -24.89 3.59
N GLU A 81 -4.67 -26.17 3.39
CA GLU A 81 -3.41 -26.80 3.80
C GLU A 81 -2.30 -26.63 2.76
N LYS A 82 -2.65 -26.44 1.48
CA LYS A 82 -1.69 -26.45 0.35
C LYS A 82 -1.61 -25.12 -0.40
N ASP A 83 -2.69 -24.37 -0.41
CA ASP A 83 -2.84 -23.16 -1.20
C ASP A 83 -2.60 -21.92 -0.34
N LEU A 84 -1.81 -20.99 -0.91
CA LEU A 84 -1.70 -19.65 -0.37
C LEU A 84 -2.97 -18.86 -0.73
N PRO A 85 -3.56 -18.06 0.20
CA PRO A 85 -4.75 -17.25 -0.05
C PRO A 85 -4.44 -15.98 -0.86
N TYR A 86 -3.71 -16.16 -1.95
CA TYR A 86 -3.23 -15.11 -2.82
C TYR A 86 -3.45 -15.50 -4.28
N THR A 87 -3.74 -14.49 -5.08
CA THR A 87 -3.57 -14.61 -6.53
C THR A 87 -2.15 -14.19 -6.89
N THR A 88 -1.55 -14.82 -7.91
CA THR A 88 -0.13 -14.62 -8.21
C THR A 88 0.10 -14.00 -9.59
N LEU A 89 1.18 -13.21 -9.71
CA LEU A 89 1.69 -12.69 -10.98
C LEU A 89 3.22 -12.80 -11.02
N LYS A 90 3.75 -13.56 -11.98
CA LYS A 90 5.20 -13.65 -12.20
C LYS A 90 5.73 -12.30 -12.71
N PHE A 91 6.90 -11.88 -12.23
CA PHE A 91 7.57 -10.65 -12.68
C PHE A 91 7.78 -10.58 -14.20
N SER A 92 8.01 -11.74 -14.83
CA SER A 92 8.14 -11.87 -16.29
C SER A 92 6.90 -11.45 -17.08
N LYS A 93 5.72 -11.37 -16.44
CA LYS A 93 4.48 -10.84 -17.02
C LYS A 93 4.31 -9.33 -16.81
N GLY A 94 5.05 -8.75 -15.86
CA GLY A 94 5.08 -7.31 -15.62
C GLY A 94 5.78 -6.57 -16.78
N LYS A 95 5.17 -5.46 -17.20
CA LYS A 95 5.73 -4.59 -18.24
C LYS A 95 6.62 -3.55 -17.59
N VAL A 96 7.76 -3.28 -18.21
CA VAL A 96 8.60 -2.15 -17.83
C VAL A 96 7.86 -0.86 -18.19
N TYR A 97 7.71 0.07 -17.25
CA TYR A 97 7.04 1.35 -17.52
C TYR A 97 7.99 2.40 -18.12
N ARG A 98 9.32 2.28 -17.90
CA ARG A 98 10.36 3.13 -18.50
C ARG A 98 11.27 2.32 -19.43
N SER A 99 11.10 2.48 -20.74
CA SER A 99 11.91 1.77 -21.74
C SER A 99 13.41 1.95 -21.50
N GLY A 100 14.17 0.86 -21.67
CA GLY A 100 15.63 0.86 -21.61
C GLY A 100 16.26 0.63 -20.22
N ALA A 101 15.50 0.77 -19.14
CA ALA A 101 16.01 0.54 -17.78
C ALA A 101 16.36 -0.94 -17.53
N LYS A 102 17.48 -1.18 -16.86
CA LYS A 102 18.00 -2.52 -16.53
C LYS A 102 18.47 -2.59 -15.09
N ILE A 103 18.36 -3.76 -14.47
CA ILE A 103 18.87 -4.01 -13.10
C ILE A 103 20.40 -3.83 -12.99
N THR A 104 21.11 -3.93 -14.13
CA THR A 104 22.56 -3.76 -14.25
C THR A 104 22.98 -2.29 -14.39
N ASP A 105 22.04 -1.36 -14.52
CA ASP A 105 22.36 0.07 -14.59
C ASP A 105 22.98 0.50 -13.25
N THR A 106 23.98 1.38 -13.29
CA THR A 106 24.66 1.88 -12.09
C THR A 106 23.72 2.71 -11.21
N SER A 107 22.72 3.33 -11.81
CA SER A 107 21.69 4.06 -11.09
C SER A 107 20.33 3.98 -11.77
N PHE A 108 19.30 4.16 -10.96
CA PHE A 108 17.92 4.31 -11.40
C PHE A 108 17.16 5.17 -10.40
N TYR A 109 16.36 6.09 -10.93
CA TYR A 109 15.54 6.99 -10.14
C TYR A 109 14.11 6.94 -10.61
N LEU A 110 13.21 6.56 -9.72
CA LEU A 110 11.79 6.55 -9.96
C LEU A 110 11.28 7.98 -10.20
N VAL A 111 11.71 8.91 -9.34
CA VAL A 111 11.54 10.36 -9.47
C VAL A 111 12.90 11.08 -9.47
N PRO A 112 13.08 12.19 -10.21
CA PRO A 112 14.36 12.92 -10.23
C PRO A 112 14.79 13.39 -8.84
N LYS A 113 16.11 13.35 -8.58
CA LYS A 113 16.70 13.96 -7.37
C LYS A 113 16.42 15.47 -7.33
N ASP A 114 16.70 16.12 -8.44
CA ASP A 114 16.49 17.56 -8.59
C ASP A 114 15.00 17.88 -8.57
N GLY A 115 14.60 18.75 -7.64
CA GLY A 115 13.20 19.12 -7.45
C GLY A 115 12.38 18.12 -6.62
N PHE A 116 12.97 17.08 -6.04
CA PHE A 116 12.25 16.11 -5.19
C PHE A 116 11.45 16.80 -4.07
N ALA A 117 12.06 17.76 -3.37
CA ALA A 117 11.40 18.51 -2.29
C ALA A 117 10.23 19.38 -2.76
N ALA A 118 10.14 19.68 -4.06
CA ALA A 118 9.05 20.45 -4.66
C ALA A 118 7.92 19.56 -5.21
N LEU A 119 8.05 18.24 -5.15
CA LEU A 119 6.95 17.33 -5.50
C LEU A 119 5.82 17.51 -4.50
N LYS A 120 4.57 17.52 -4.99
CA LYS A 120 3.37 17.65 -4.15
C LYS A 120 3.28 16.56 -3.08
N THR A 121 3.79 15.35 -3.38
CA THR A 121 3.88 14.26 -2.41
C THR A 121 4.89 14.54 -1.29
N SER A 122 5.96 15.30 -1.56
CA SER A 122 7.03 15.58 -0.59
C SER A 122 6.74 16.77 0.31
N LEU A 123 5.76 17.61 -0.04
CA LEU A 123 5.40 18.79 0.73
C LEU A 123 4.84 18.38 2.11
N PRO A 124 5.07 19.19 3.15
CA PRO A 124 4.58 18.88 4.48
C PRO A 124 3.05 18.84 4.52
N LEU A 125 2.49 17.89 5.27
CA LEU A 125 1.08 17.92 5.63
C LEU A 125 0.77 19.21 6.41
N ASN A 126 -0.35 19.85 6.10
CA ASN A 126 -0.80 21.01 6.86
C ASN A 126 -1.53 20.59 8.15
N ALA A 127 -1.70 21.53 9.09
CA ALA A 127 -2.34 21.27 10.39
C ALA A 127 -3.70 20.58 10.28
N THR A 128 -4.53 20.96 9.30
CA THR A 128 -5.86 20.33 9.13
C THR A 128 -5.79 18.90 8.58
N GLU A 129 -4.80 18.59 7.73
CA GLU A 129 -4.58 17.22 7.26
C GLU A 129 -4.10 16.32 8.40
N ILE A 130 -3.21 16.84 9.26
CA ILE A 130 -2.68 16.12 10.42
C ILE A 130 -3.79 15.72 11.40
N THR A 131 -4.84 16.55 11.53
CA THR A 131 -5.98 16.21 12.40
C THR A 131 -6.77 14.99 11.95
N CYS A 132 -6.62 14.56 10.69
CA CYS A 132 -7.18 13.31 10.23
C CYS A 132 -6.19 12.16 10.48
N ASN A 133 -6.31 11.47 11.62
CA ASN A 133 -5.33 10.43 12.02
C ASN A 133 -5.06 9.37 10.94
N PHE A 134 -6.06 9.02 10.12
CA PHE A 134 -5.86 8.11 9.00
C PHE A 134 -4.85 8.63 7.97
N VAL A 135 -4.91 9.92 7.63
CA VAL A 135 -3.97 10.56 6.70
C VAL A 135 -2.55 10.50 7.26
N SER A 136 -2.37 10.95 8.50
CA SER A 136 -1.08 10.92 9.19
C SER A 136 -0.55 9.49 9.29
N THR A 137 -1.40 8.50 9.57
CA THR A 137 -1.00 7.09 9.61
C THR A 137 -0.53 6.60 8.23
N MET A 138 -1.28 6.87 7.16
CA MET A 138 -0.87 6.47 5.80
C MET A 138 0.40 7.20 5.33
N HIS A 139 0.67 8.39 5.87
CA HIS A 139 1.92 9.10 5.68
C HIS A 139 3.08 8.38 6.41
N LEU A 140 2.95 8.16 7.71
CA LEU A 140 3.93 7.48 8.57
C LEU A 140 4.31 6.08 8.05
N VAL A 141 3.33 5.30 7.59
CA VAL A 141 3.57 3.95 7.06
C VAL A 141 3.94 3.95 5.57
N GLY A 142 4.23 5.11 4.97
CA GLY A 142 4.77 5.21 3.61
C GLY A 142 3.80 4.96 2.47
N ILE A 143 2.54 4.60 2.72
CA ILE A 143 1.52 4.38 1.67
C ILE A 143 1.25 5.66 0.88
N TYR A 144 1.17 6.81 1.56
CA TYR A 144 1.01 8.11 0.91
C TYR A 144 2.15 8.36 -0.09
N ALA A 145 3.40 8.18 0.35
CA ALA A 145 4.57 8.33 -0.50
C ALA A 145 4.59 7.31 -1.64
N GLN A 146 4.30 6.04 -1.36
CA GLN A 146 4.32 4.97 -2.36
C GLN A 146 3.34 5.25 -3.50
N LEU A 147 2.12 5.69 -3.18
CA LEU A 147 1.10 6.04 -4.18
C LEU A 147 1.50 7.30 -4.97
N GLY A 148 1.96 8.36 -4.29
CA GLY A 148 2.33 9.63 -4.91
C GLY A 148 3.56 9.53 -5.83
N TYR A 149 4.65 8.93 -5.36
CA TYR A 149 5.84 8.72 -6.19
C TYR A 149 5.59 7.64 -7.26
N GLY A 150 4.81 6.61 -6.94
CA GLY A 150 4.41 5.58 -7.90
C GLY A 150 3.68 6.17 -9.10
N ILE A 151 2.68 7.04 -8.89
CA ILE A 151 1.97 7.67 -10.00
C ILE A 151 2.84 8.66 -10.76
N ASN A 152 3.72 9.39 -10.07
CA ASN A 152 4.68 10.28 -10.71
C ASN A 152 5.58 9.51 -11.67
N ALA A 153 6.10 8.35 -11.27
CA ALA A 153 6.97 7.59 -12.14
C ALA A 153 6.28 6.88 -13.30
N ILE A 154 5.08 6.34 -13.05
CA ILE A 154 4.37 5.53 -14.05
C ILE A 154 3.66 6.41 -15.07
N LYS A 155 3.18 7.60 -14.67
CA LYS A 155 2.37 8.48 -15.52
C LYS A 155 2.93 9.90 -15.69
N ASP A 156 4.04 10.25 -15.07
CA ASP A 156 4.61 11.62 -15.05
C ASP A 156 3.64 12.66 -14.47
N ILE A 157 2.94 12.29 -13.40
CA ILE A 157 1.96 13.15 -12.73
C ILE A 157 2.44 13.51 -11.33
N ASN A 158 2.76 14.79 -11.11
CA ASN A 158 3.09 15.33 -9.79
C ASN A 158 1.82 15.71 -9.02
N LEU A 159 1.41 14.87 -8.06
CA LEU A 159 0.24 15.10 -7.21
C LEU A 159 0.48 14.63 -5.77
N ALA A 160 -0.38 15.09 -4.86
CA ALA A 160 -0.55 14.53 -3.53
C ALA A 160 -1.75 13.56 -3.56
N PRO A 161 -1.65 12.30 -3.10
CA PRO A 161 -2.80 11.40 -3.05
C PRO A 161 -3.83 11.83 -2.00
N SER A 162 -5.11 11.75 -2.36
CA SER A 162 -6.22 11.89 -1.40
C SER A 162 -6.42 10.59 -0.65
N ILE A 163 -5.83 10.48 0.54
CA ILE A 163 -6.05 9.38 1.46
C ILE A 163 -7.48 9.38 2.01
N ALA A 164 -8.06 10.56 2.20
CA ALA A 164 -9.47 10.72 2.56
C ALA A 164 -10.43 10.06 1.54
N TYR A 165 -10.11 10.16 0.23
CA TYR A 165 -10.86 9.45 -0.80
C TYR A 165 -10.75 7.93 -0.67
N ILE A 166 -9.55 7.42 -0.37
CA ILE A 166 -9.33 5.97 -0.17
C ILE A 166 -10.19 5.50 1.01
N LEU A 167 -10.16 6.22 2.14
CA LEU A 167 -10.96 5.90 3.33
C LEU A 167 -12.45 5.79 3.03
N ALA A 168 -12.99 6.72 2.24
CA ALA A 168 -14.40 6.71 1.86
C ALA A 168 -14.77 5.58 0.88
N ASN A 169 -13.78 4.95 0.24
CA ASN A 169 -13.96 3.75 -0.61
C ASN A 169 -13.78 2.43 0.15
N TYR A 170 -13.63 2.47 1.48
CA TYR A 170 -13.56 1.26 2.28
C TYR A 170 -14.82 0.40 2.16
N PRO A 171 -14.68 -0.93 2.27
CA PRO A 171 -15.83 -1.80 2.34
C PRO A 171 -16.65 -1.51 3.61
N LYS A 172 -17.98 -1.66 3.49
CA LYS A 172 -18.95 -1.49 4.57
C LYS A 172 -19.26 -2.82 5.27
N LYS A 173 -18.94 -3.92 4.60
CA LYS A 173 -19.24 -5.28 5.02
C LYS A 173 -18.20 -6.19 4.39
N VAL A 174 -17.83 -7.24 5.12
CA VAL A 174 -16.96 -8.30 4.62
C VAL A 174 -17.67 -9.64 4.77
N THR A 175 -17.49 -10.49 3.79
CA THR A 175 -17.99 -11.87 3.78
C THR A 175 -16.83 -12.80 3.48
N TRP A 176 -16.61 -13.77 4.34
CA TRP A 176 -15.65 -14.85 4.14
C TRP A 176 -16.39 -16.11 3.77
N LYS A 177 -15.97 -16.75 2.69
CA LYS A 177 -16.46 -18.07 2.30
C LYS A 177 -15.40 -19.12 2.50
N TYR A 178 -15.76 -20.26 3.08
CA TYR A 178 -14.84 -21.36 3.37
C TYR A 178 -15.16 -22.61 2.54
N PRO A 179 -14.20 -23.53 2.37
CA PRO A 179 -14.45 -24.81 1.71
C PRO A 179 -15.62 -25.56 2.34
N GLY A 180 -16.57 -26.03 1.52
CA GLY A 180 -17.78 -26.72 1.99
C GLY A 180 -18.89 -25.81 2.54
N GLY A 181 -18.66 -24.49 2.67
CA GLY A 181 -19.64 -23.52 3.15
C GLY A 181 -19.92 -23.55 4.66
N GLU A 182 -19.35 -24.51 5.40
CA GLU A 182 -19.39 -24.52 6.85
C GLU A 182 -18.46 -23.42 7.39
N GLY A 183 -18.99 -22.55 8.24
CA GLY A 183 -18.23 -21.46 8.85
C GLY A 183 -18.15 -20.19 8.00
N ASP A 184 -18.92 -20.07 6.92
CA ASP A 184 -19.10 -18.80 6.19
C ASP A 184 -19.48 -17.69 7.18
N GLU A 185 -18.75 -16.57 7.10
CA GLU A 185 -18.88 -15.48 8.05
C GLU A 185 -19.19 -14.18 7.33
N THR A 186 -19.95 -13.33 8.00
CA THR A 186 -20.29 -12.01 7.51
C THR A 186 -20.22 -11.04 8.66
N GLU A 187 -19.46 -9.98 8.44
CA GLU A 187 -19.28 -8.92 9.43
C GLU A 187 -19.57 -7.57 8.78
N THR A 188 -20.31 -6.74 9.51
CA THR A 188 -20.46 -5.33 9.17
C THR A 188 -19.22 -4.60 9.65
N ILE A 189 -18.56 -3.89 8.75
CA ILE A 189 -17.41 -3.06 9.09
C ILE A 189 -17.94 -1.77 9.71
N SER A 190 -17.35 -1.35 10.83
CA SER A 190 -17.72 -0.10 11.49
C SER A 190 -17.63 1.08 10.51
N THR A 191 -18.50 2.07 10.66
CA THR A 191 -18.41 3.28 9.84
C THR A 191 -17.03 3.91 9.98
N GLN A 192 -16.37 4.10 8.84
CA GLN A 192 -15.02 4.64 8.80
C GLN A 192 -15.04 6.15 9.06
N SER A 193 -14.02 6.64 9.73
CA SER A 193 -13.79 8.07 9.97
C SER A 193 -12.29 8.33 10.14
N CYS A 194 -11.89 9.60 10.19
CA CYS A 194 -10.51 9.96 10.48
C CYS A 194 -9.97 9.37 11.80
N ALA A 195 -10.84 9.06 12.76
CA ALA A 195 -10.46 8.51 14.07
C ALA A 195 -10.76 7.00 14.22
N THR A 196 -11.50 6.41 13.31
CA THR A 196 -11.93 5.00 13.40
C THR A 196 -11.78 4.36 12.04
N TYR A 197 -10.73 3.57 11.89
CA TYR A 197 -10.41 2.88 10.65
C TYR A 197 -9.63 1.58 10.90
N ASP A 198 -9.62 0.71 9.90
CA ASP A 198 -8.80 -0.50 9.88
C ASP A 198 -7.89 -0.48 8.63
N PRO A 199 -6.57 -0.25 8.79
CA PRO A 199 -5.61 -0.22 7.68
C PRO A 199 -5.61 -1.48 6.81
N TYR A 200 -6.09 -2.62 7.33
CA TYR A 200 -6.20 -3.86 6.55
C TYR A 200 -7.01 -3.67 5.25
N TYR A 201 -7.99 -2.76 5.24
CA TYR A 201 -8.83 -2.55 4.06
C TYR A 201 -8.26 -1.58 3.02
N THR A 202 -7.13 -0.91 3.28
CA THR A 202 -6.55 0.12 2.39
C THR A 202 -6.33 -0.43 0.98
N HIS A 203 -5.67 -1.59 0.85
CA HIS A 203 -5.33 -2.14 -0.46
C HIS A 203 -6.57 -2.60 -1.25
N TYR A 204 -7.66 -2.99 -0.58
CA TYR A 204 -8.94 -3.28 -1.24
C TYR A 204 -9.64 -2.00 -1.73
N ALA A 205 -9.58 -0.92 -0.94
CA ALA A 205 -10.13 0.38 -1.31
C ALA A 205 -9.38 0.99 -2.50
N VAL A 206 -8.04 0.93 -2.50
CA VAL A 206 -7.21 1.32 -3.66
C VAL A 206 -7.55 0.47 -4.88
N HIS A 207 -7.70 -0.85 -4.72
CA HIS A 207 -8.08 -1.71 -5.85
C HIS A 207 -9.46 -1.37 -6.43
N LYS A 208 -10.44 -1.04 -5.58
CA LYS A 208 -11.80 -0.73 -6.00
C LYS A 208 -11.93 0.64 -6.67
N GLY A 209 -11.40 1.68 -6.03
CA GLY A 209 -11.63 3.07 -6.43
C GLY A 209 -10.37 3.81 -6.86
N GLY A 210 -9.19 3.26 -6.63
CA GLY A 210 -7.93 3.98 -6.75
C GLY A 210 -7.85 5.12 -5.74
N PHE A 211 -7.25 6.22 -6.15
CA PHE A 211 -7.28 7.50 -5.45
C PHE A 211 -7.44 8.65 -6.44
N VAL A 212 -7.83 9.83 -5.93
CA VAL A 212 -7.78 11.10 -6.66
C VAL A 212 -6.75 12.03 -6.03
N ALA A 213 -6.41 13.14 -6.68
CA ALA A 213 -5.51 14.12 -6.10
C ALA A 213 -6.13 14.83 -4.87
N ALA A 214 -5.31 15.19 -3.90
CA ALA A 214 -5.72 15.92 -2.70
C ALA A 214 -6.26 17.34 -3.01
N ASP A 215 -5.85 17.92 -4.14
CA ASP A 215 -6.41 19.17 -4.66
C ASP A 215 -7.78 19.00 -5.34
N CYS A 216 -8.31 17.77 -5.43
CA CYS A 216 -9.69 17.47 -5.83
C CYS A 216 -10.55 17.12 -4.60
N ILE A 217 -10.05 16.21 -3.75
CA ILE A 217 -10.68 15.84 -2.47
C ILE A 217 -9.63 15.98 -1.37
N ALA A 218 -9.79 16.99 -0.52
CA ALA A 218 -8.81 17.33 0.51
C ALA A 218 -8.64 16.23 1.58
N ASN A 219 -7.44 16.15 2.15
CA ASN A 219 -7.09 15.23 3.24
C ASN A 219 -7.46 15.77 4.64
N THR A 220 -8.33 16.77 4.71
CA THR A 220 -8.65 17.49 5.96
C THR A 220 -9.78 16.84 6.77
N GLY A 221 -10.37 15.75 6.27
CA GLY A 221 -11.50 15.08 6.94
C GLY A 221 -12.08 13.92 6.13
N TYR A 222 -13.11 13.29 6.67
CA TYR A 222 -13.88 12.28 5.92
C TYR A 222 -14.79 12.98 4.89
N PRO A 223 -14.69 12.65 3.59
CA PRO A 223 -15.42 13.37 2.55
C PRO A 223 -16.91 12.98 2.55
N ALA A 224 -17.79 13.98 2.46
CA ALA A 224 -19.24 13.75 2.38
C ALA A 224 -19.69 13.21 1.01
N ASP A 225 -18.98 13.58 -0.05
CA ASP A 225 -19.23 13.16 -1.42
C ASP A 225 -17.90 12.90 -2.11
N ILE A 226 -17.76 11.72 -2.70
CA ILE A 226 -16.57 11.30 -3.45
C ILE A 226 -16.85 11.13 -4.94
N SER A 227 -18.03 11.51 -5.44
CA SER A 227 -18.41 11.37 -6.85
C SER A 227 -17.87 12.49 -7.76
N LYS A 228 -17.35 13.57 -7.16
CA LYS A 228 -16.83 14.76 -7.83
C LYS A 228 -15.77 15.44 -6.97
N CYS A 229 -15.02 16.39 -7.54
CA CYS A 229 -14.12 17.22 -6.75
C CYS A 229 -14.92 18.15 -5.82
N SER A 230 -14.42 18.32 -4.61
CA SER A 230 -14.95 19.29 -3.64
C SER A 230 -14.20 20.62 -3.70
N GLN A 231 -12.99 20.64 -4.27
CA GLN A 231 -12.14 21.82 -4.39
C GLN A 231 -12.27 22.47 -5.77
N GLU A 232 -12.25 23.80 -5.81
CA GLU A 232 -12.26 24.57 -7.06
C GLU A 232 -10.98 24.33 -7.86
N GLY A 233 -11.11 24.10 -9.17
CA GLY A 233 -9.96 23.83 -10.06
C GLY A 233 -9.38 22.42 -9.96
N GLY A 234 -9.81 21.61 -8.99
CA GLY A 234 -9.42 20.20 -8.87
C GLY A 234 -9.94 19.35 -10.04
N LYS A 235 -9.14 18.38 -10.48
CA LYS A 235 -9.51 17.45 -11.55
C LYS A 235 -9.86 16.08 -10.98
N TYR A 236 -11.06 15.59 -11.32
CA TYR A 236 -11.55 14.28 -10.87
C TYR A 236 -11.02 13.17 -11.79
N ASP A 237 -9.74 12.86 -11.64
CA ASP A 237 -9.12 11.71 -12.29
C ASP A 237 -8.81 10.64 -11.26
N LYS A 238 -9.21 9.40 -11.55
CA LYS A 238 -8.86 8.25 -10.73
C LYS A 238 -7.52 7.67 -11.17
N TYR A 239 -6.66 7.44 -10.19
CA TYR A 239 -5.35 6.84 -10.35
C TYR A 239 -5.31 5.52 -9.58
N PHE A 240 -4.60 4.53 -10.14
CA PHE A 240 -4.45 3.20 -9.54
C PHE A 240 -5.76 2.43 -9.30
N GLU A 241 -6.88 2.82 -9.93
CA GLU A 241 -8.08 1.98 -9.98
C GLU A 241 -7.73 0.61 -10.61
N GLY A 242 -8.07 -0.48 -9.92
CA GLY A 242 -7.69 -1.85 -10.29
C GLY A 242 -6.26 -2.27 -9.91
N TYR A 243 -5.43 -1.39 -9.34
CA TYR A 243 -4.14 -1.77 -8.76
C TYR A 243 -4.37 -2.36 -7.37
N LYS A 244 -3.64 -3.41 -7.03
CA LYS A 244 -3.70 -4.00 -5.69
C LYS A 244 -2.29 -4.07 -5.14
N GLU A 245 -2.16 -3.88 -3.83
CA GLU A 245 -0.90 -4.14 -3.15
C GLU A 245 -0.59 -5.64 -3.24
N ALA A 246 0.63 -5.96 -3.63
CA ALA A 246 1.17 -7.30 -3.63
C ALA A 246 2.42 -7.34 -2.79
N PHE A 247 2.56 -8.40 -2.02
CA PHE A 247 3.83 -8.74 -1.39
C PHE A 247 4.66 -9.64 -2.33
N PHE A 248 5.97 -9.64 -2.17
CA PHE A 248 6.87 -10.58 -2.84
C PHE A 248 8.13 -10.77 -2.00
N THR A 249 8.87 -11.83 -2.31
CA THR A 249 10.17 -12.12 -1.71
C THR A 249 11.27 -12.19 -2.76
N GLY A 250 12.50 -11.80 -2.40
CA GLY A 250 13.65 -11.91 -3.29
C GLY A 250 14.92 -11.26 -2.78
N ASN A 251 15.89 -11.09 -3.67
CA ASN A 251 17.16 -10.44 -3.35
C ASN A 251 17.19 -9.00 -3.92
N ALA A 252 18.33 -8.32 -3.84
CA ALA A 252 18.49 -6.97 -4.36
C ALA A 252 18.11 -6.84 -5.86
N ASP A 253 18.42 -7.83 -6.70
CA ASP A 253 18.05 -7.80 -8.11
C ASP A 253 16.53 -7.89 -8.31
N THR A 254 15.83 -8.65 -7.45
CA THR A 254 14.36 -8.70 -7.44
C THR A 254 13.77 -7.33 -7.09
N ILE A 255 14.32 -6.62 -6.11
CA ILE A 255 13.88 -5.24 -5.75
C ILE A 255 14.10 -4.29 -6.93
N LYS A 256 15.28 -4.34 -7.59
CA LYS A 256 15.56 -3.53 -8.79
C LYS A 256 14.57 -3.84 -9.93
N GLU A 257 14.26 -5.11 -10.15
CA GLU A 257 13.29 -5.50 -11.17
C GLU A 257 11.87 -5.00 -10.83
N ALA A 258 11.48 -5.03 -9.55
CA ALA A 258 10.21 -4.48 -9.08
C ALA A 258 10.12 -2.98 -9.31
N LEU A 259 11.18 -2.23 -8.99
CA LEU A 259 11.28 -0.78 -9.24
C LEU A 259 11.10 -0.42 -10.71
N ILE A 260 11.65 -1.22 -11.62
CA ILE A 260 11.57 -0.97 -13.08
C ILE A 260 10.16 -1.29 -13.64
N LYS A 261 9.47 -2.28 -13.06
CA LYS A 261 8.21 -2.81 -13.61
C LYS A 261 6.95 -2.28 -12.93
N PHE A 262 6.99 -2.08 -11.62
CA PHE A 262 5.80 -1.85 -10.81
C PHE A 262 5.82 -0.51 -10.08
N GLY A 263 7.00 0.09 -9.90
CA GLY A 263 7.14 1.42 -9.30
C GLY A 263 7.73 1.35 -7.90
N ALA A 264 7.33 2.27 -7.01
CA ALA A 264 7.93 2.41 -5.68
C ALA A 264 7.73 1.14 -4.83
N VAL A 265 8.81 0.68 -4.19
CA VAL A 265 8.85 -0.58 -3.43
C VAL A 265 8.98 -0.27 -1.96
N GLN A 266 8.05 -0.76 -1.14
CA GLN A 266 8.14 -0.68 0.30
C GLN A 266 8.76 -1.96 0.85
N LEU A 267 9.86 -1.86 1.58
CA LEU A 267 10.46 -2.98 2.29
C LEU A 267 9.70 -3.27 3.59
N ASP A 268 9.77 -4.51 4.08
CA ASP A 268 9.11 -4.91 5.33
C ASP A 268 9.63 -4.17 6.59
N ASP A 269 10.85 -3.64 6.54
CA ASP A 269 11.39 -2.77 7.59
C ASP A 269 10.86 -1.33 7.57
N GLY A 270 9.99 -1.01 6.61
CA GLY A 270 9.31 0.27 6.45
C GLY A 270 9.97 1.22 5.44
N ASP A 271 11.19 0.92 4.98
CA ASP A 271 11.89 1.78 4.01
C ASP A 271 11.16 1.77 2.65
N LEU A 272 10.79 2.96 2.17
CA LEU A 272 10.27 3.13 0.82
C LEU A 272 11.43 3.36 -0.16
N VAL A 273 11.72 2.38 -0.99
CA VAL A 273 12.75 2.46 -2.04
C VAL A 273 12.15 3.03 -3.33
N ILE A 274 12.81 4.05 -3.87
CA ILE A 274 12.45 4.72 -5.12
C ILE A 274 13.61 4.76 -6.13
N GLY A 275 14.66 3.98 -5.89
CA GLY A 275 15.80 3.92 -6.79
C GLY A 275 17.02 3.23 -6.19
N TRP A 276 18.10 3.25 -6.95
CA TRP A 276 19.43 2.88 -6.47
C TRP A 276 20.50 3.75 -7.12
N GLU A 277 21.63 3.86 -6.45
CA GLU A 277 22.86 4.46 -6.97
C GLU A 277 24.04 3.67 -6.43
N ASP A 278 24.82 3.09 -7.34
CA ASP A 278 25.92 2.20 -7.02
C ASP A 278 25.50 1.05 -6.09
N SER A 279 25.95 1.08 -4.84
CA SER A 279 25.67 0.08 -3.80
C SER A 279 24.67 0.55 -2.74
N ASN A 280 23.89 1.60 -3.03
CA ASN A 280 22.89 2.14 -2.12
C ASN A 280 21.50 2.14 -2.74
N TRP A 281 20.50 1.79 -1.93
CA TRP A 281 19.11 2.14 -2.17
C TRP A 281 18.94 3.65 -2.03
N ILE A 282 18.09 4.22 -2.89
CA ILE A 282 17.58 5.58 -2.74
C ILE A 282 16.22 5.44 -2.06
N THR A 283 16.14 5.89 -0.82
CA THR A 283 14.96 5.74 0.03
C THR A 283 14.24 7.07 0.19
N VAL A 284 12.98 7.00 0.58
CA VAL A 284 12.20 8.13 1.05
C VAL A 284 12.15 8.05 2.57
N GLN A 285 12.67 9.08 3.23
CA GLN A 285 12.65 9.22 4.67
C GLN A 285 11.57 10.22 5.05
N GLU A 286 10.73 9.84 6.01
CA GLU A 286 9.83 10.78 6.65
C GLU A 286 10.63 11.68 7.59
N LEU A 287 10.53 12.99 7.35
CA LEU A 287 11.01 14.00 8.28
C LEU A 287 9.85 14.42 9.15
N VAL A 288 10.00 14.18 10.44
CA VAL A 288 9.12 14.70 11.48
C VAL A 288 9.88 15.82 12.18
N GLU A 289 9.73 17.03 11.68
CA GLU A 289 10.28 18.23 12.32
C GLU A 289 9.23 18.75 13.31
N GLY A 290 9.59 18.86 14.58
CA GLY A 290 8.73 19.52 15.56
C GLY A 290 9.54 20.16 16.67
N ASP A 291 9.10 21.35 17.09
CA ASP A 291 9.58 21.95 18.33
C ASP A 291 8.88 21.23 19.49
N ASP A 292 9.68 20.69 20.41
CA ASP A 292 9.24 20.01 21.62
C ASP A 292 8.31 20.88 22.50
N GLU A 293 8.32 22.20 22.29
CA GLU A 293 7.51 23.18 23.01
C GLU A 293 6.21 23.59 22.27
N GLU A 294 6.14 23.48 20.95
CA GLU A 294 5.03 24.04 20.15
C GLU A 294 4.02 22.99 19.63
N GLU A 295 4.26 21.69 19.83
CA GLU A 295 3.41 20.57 19.34
C GLU A 295 3.14 20.57 17.82
N GLU A 296 3.83 21.40 17.04
CA GLU A 296 3.73 21.42 15.58
C GLU A 296 4.66 20.36 14.99
N TYR A 297 4.09 19.21 14.61
CA TYR A 297 4.80 18.19 13.84
C TYR A 297 4.59 18.44 12.36
N LEU A 298 5.67 18.68 11.62
CA LEU A 298 5.65 18.72 10.16
C LEU A 298 5.98 17.32 9.64
N TYR A 299 5.03 16.73 8.93
CA TYR A 299 5.21 15.45 8.23
C TYR A 299 5.58 15.73 6.78
N SER A 300 6.86 15.58 6.42
CA SER A 300 7.34 15.76 5.05
C SER A 300 8.25 14.60 4.64
N TYR A 301 8.66 14.56 3.37
CA TYR A 301 9.60 13.55 2.88
C TYR A 301 10.88 14.16 2.34
N ALA A 302 11.98 13.47 2.63
CA ALA A 302 13.29 13.73 2.05
C ALA A 302 13.89 12.47 1.42
N LEU A 303 14.87 12.67 0.55
CA LEU A 303 15.66 11.56 0.02
C LEU A 303 16.65 11.08 1.09
N GLY A 304 16.66 9.77 1.29
CA GLY A 304 17.67 9.06 2.07
C GLY A 304 18.46 8.08 1.20
N THR A 305 19.44 7.45 1.84
CA THR A 305 20.18 6.34 1.24
C THR A 305 20.41 5.24 2.27
N THR A 306 20.22 3.99 1.86
CA THR A 306 20.49 2.81 2.69
C THR A 306 21.40 1.86 1.90
N ALA A 307 22.43 1.30 2.53
CA ALA A 307 23.33 0.37 1.86
C ALA A 307 22.57 -0.90 1.40
N ILE A 308 22.88 -1.39 0.19
CA ILE A 308 22.29 -2.63 -0.33
C ILE A 308 22.97 -3.82 0.35
N ASP A 309 22.22 -4.55 1.17
CA ASP A 309 22.67 -5.83 1.71
C ASP A 309 22.53 -6.94 0.65
N THR A 310 23.63 -7.20 -0.06
CA THR A 310 23.72 -8.23 -1.09
C THR A 310 23.71 -9.66 -0.54
N THR A 311 23.81 -9.83 0.79
CA THR A 311 23.80 -11.16 1.43
C THR A 311 22.38 -11.66 1.69
N LYS A 312 21.40 -10.75 1.83
CA LYS A 312 19.99 -11.10 2.01
C LYS A 312 19.40 -11.65 0.71
N GLN A 313 18.88 -12.87 0.78
CA GLN A 313 18.28 -13.56 -0.37
C GLN A 313 16.75 -13.54 -0.36
N ASP A 314 16.15 -13.21 0.79
CA ASP A 314 14.72 -13.34 1.05
C ASP A 314 14.19 -12.05 1.72
N LEU A 315 14.48 -10.90 1.09
CA LEU A 315 13.85 -9.63 1.43
C LEU A 315 12.37 -9.70 1.11
N GLU A 316 11.52 -9.34 2.08
CA GLU A 316 10.09 -9.16 1.87
C GLU A 316 9.80 -7.70 1.51
N ALA A 317 8.93 -7.49 0.52
CA ALA A 317 8.61 -6.17 0.02
C ALA A 317 7.21 -6.11 -0.61
N PHE A 318 6.69 -4.89 -0.75
CA PHE A 318 5.35 -4.58 -1.20
C PHE A 318 5.37 -3.59 -2.37
N VAL A 319 4.49 -3.81 -3.35
CA VAL A 319 4.26 -2.90 -4.49
C VAL A 319 2.79 -2.82 -4.85
N TYR A 320 2.34 -1.67 -5.33
CA TYR A 320 1.05 -1.56 -6.01
C TYR A 320 1.19 -1.94 -7.48
N ALA A 321 0.54 -3.01 -7.90
CA ALA A 321 0.61 -3.49 -9.28
C ALA A 321 -0.79 -3.78 -9.84
N SER A 322 -0.95 -3.58 -11.15
CA SER A 322 -2.16 -4.01 -11.88
C SER A 322 -1.96 -5.42 -12.43
N GLY A 323 -2.36 -6.42 -11.63
CA GLY A 323 -2.23 -7.83 -12.01
C GLY A 323 -3.37 -8.40 -12.86
N PHE A 324 -4.48 -7.66 -13.03
CA PHE A 324 -5.77 -8.29 -13.43
C PHE A 324 -6.54 -7.61 -14.57
N THR A 325 -6.00 -6.57 -15.20
CA THR A 325 -6.62 -5.98 -16.39
C THR A 325 -6.41 -6.89 -17.61
N ALA A 326 -7.27 -7.92 -17.78
CA ALA A 326 -7.83 -8.32 -19.10
C ALA A 326 -8.50 -9.71 -19.20
N VAL A 327 -8.49 -10.61 -18.20
CA VAL A 327 -9.09 -11.96 -18.44
C VAL A 327 -10.62 -11.99 -18.32
N ARG A 328 -11.24 -11.08 -17.57
CA ARG A 328 -12.71 -11.08 -17.41
C ARG A 328 -13.51 -10.44 -18.55
N SER A 329 -12.89 -9.61 -19.39
CA SER A 329 -13.61 -8.99 -20.53
C SER A 329 -13.69 -9.90 -21.76
N ALA A 330 -12.80 -10.89 -21.89
CA ALA A 330 -12.80 -11.81 -23.03
C ALA A 330 -13.88 -12.91 -22.92
N LEU A 331 -14.21 -13.38 -21.71
CA LEU A 331 -15.22 -14.44 -21.53
C LEU A 331 -16.66 -13.92 -21.74
N GLY A 332 -16.95 -12.67 -21.40
CA GLY A 332 -18.26 -12.06 -21.69
C GLY A 332 -18.51 -11.83 -23.18
N LEU A 333 -17.45 -11.49 -23.93
CA LEU A 333 -17.52 -11.29 -25.39
C LEU A 333 -17.63 -12.61 -26.16
N ILE A 334 -16.99 -13.68 -25.70
CA ILE A 334 -17.14 -15.02 -26.31
C ILE A 334 -18.56 -15.57 -26.09
N ALA A 335 -19.19 -15.32 -24.92
CA ALA A 335 -20.58 -15.69 -24.70
C ALA A 335 -21.55 -14.90 -25.59
N ALA A 336 -21.33 -13.60 -25.80
CA ALA A 336 -22.18 -12.79 -26.69
C ALA A 336 -22.05 -13.21 -28.17
N VAL A 337 -20.82 -13.47 -28.65
CA VAL A 337 -20.58 -13.84 -30.06
C VAL A 337 -21.03 -15.27 -30.39
N LEU A 338 -21.01 -16.20 -29.43
CA LEU A 338 -21.44 -17.59 -29.66
C LEU A 338 -22.93 -17.83 -29.42
N VAL A 339 -23.59 -17.06 -28.55
CA VAL A 339 -25.02 -17.26 -28.23
C VAL A 339 -25.95 -16.51 -29.18
N LEU A 340 -25.54 -15.37 -29.73
CA LEU A 340 -26.36 -14.59 -30.67
C LEU A 340 -26.70 -15.34 -31.99
N PRO A 341 -25.80 -16.11 -32.62
CA PRO A 341 -26.13 -16.89 -33.81
C PRO A 341 -27.06 -18.09 -33.53
N ALA A 342 -27.03 -18.63 -32.32
CA ALA A 342 -27.84 -19.80 -31.93
C ALA A 342 -29.30 -19.46 -31.57
N LEU A 343 -29.61 -18.18 -31.36
CA LEU A 343 -30.98 -17.69 -31.11
C LEU A 343 -31.67 -17.15 -32.37
N LEU A 344 -30.97 -17.15 -33.51
CA LEU A 344 -31.47 -16.69 -34.82
C LEU A 344 -31.75 -17.84 -35.80
N LEU A 345 -31.65 -19.09 -35.35
CA LEU A 345 -32.09 -20.32 -36.02
C LEU A 345 -33.21 -20.96 -35.19
#